data_AF-A0A6M3IG83-F1
#
_entry.id   AF-A0A6M3IG83-F1
#
_cell.length_a   1.000
_cell.length_b   1.000
_cell.length_c   1.000
_cell.angle_alpha   90.00
_cell.angle_beta   90.00
_cell.angle_gamma   90.00
#
_symmetry.space_group_name_H-M   'P 1'
#
loop_
_entity.id
_entity.type
_entity.pdbx_description
1 polymer ?
#
loop_
_entity_poly.entity_id
_entity_poly.type
_entity_poly.pdbx_seq_one_letter_code
_entity_poly.pdbx_strand_id
1 'polypeptide(L)'
;MIEVDFPPGCCGLLHVQIFDGLYQVLPASPGESLNGDSSTLYFDDLYFKTRAPFELTIRTWNNDDLWEHTTQVRIGVAVTRAEMSRYIPAMAYEDFEKLLAETISAQEAVKEAQIQAILKGLTE
;
A
#
# COMPACT_ATOMS: atom_id res chain seq x y z
N MET A 1 2.21 10.35 0.35
CA MET A 1 1.47 10.75 -0.87
C MET A 1 1.66 9.72 -1.97
N ILE A 2 0.58 9.41 -2.68
CA ILE A 2 0.56 8.60 -3.88
C ILE A 2 -0.24 9.35 -4.94
N GLU A 3 0.26 9.38 -6.16
CA GLU A 3 -0.37 10.06 -7.29
C GLU A 3 -0.37 9.14 -8.50
N VAL A 4 -1.50 9.03 -9.19
CA VAL A 4 -1.68 8.21 -10.38
C VAL A 4 -2.21 9.11 -11.49
N ASP A 5 -1.38 9.30 -12.51
CA ASP A 5 -1.73 10.11 -13.67
C ASP A 5 -2.27 9.24 -14.81
N PHE A 6 -3.42 9.64 -15.35
CA PHE A 6 -4.04 9.05 -16.54
C PHE A 6 -3.98 10.07 -17.69
N PRO A 7 -3.03 9.91 -18.63
CA PRO A 7 -2.96 10.72 -19.83
C PRO A 7 -4.28 10.69 -20.63
N PRO A 8 -4.54 11.71 -21.46
CA PRO A 8 -5.72 11.72 -22.31
C PRO A 8 -5.71 10.53 -23.28
N GLY A 9 -6.87 9.89 -23.43
CA GLY A 9 -7.08 8.77 -24.35
C GLY A 9 -7.20 7.40 -23.66
N CYS A 10 -7.06 7.34 -22.33
CA CYS A 10 -7.26 6.10 -21.57
C CYS A 10 -8.74 5.69 -21.51
N CYS A 11 -9.67 6.66 -21.59
CA CYS A 11 -11.13 6.44 -21.55
C CYS A 11 -11.61 5.58 -20.34
N GLY A 12 -10.86 5.55 -19.24
CA GLY A 12 -11.14 4.70 -18.09
C GLY A 12 -10.91 3.20 -18.29
N LEU A 13 -10.22 2.78 -19.38
CA LEU A 13 -9.91 1.38 -19.70
C LEU A 13 -8.56 0.91 -19.14
N LEU A 14 -7.70 1.85 -18.73
CA LEU A 14 -6.46 1.56 -18.02
C LEU A 14 -6.74 1.48 -16.52
N HIS A 15 -6.37 0.35 -15.93
CA HIS A 15 -6.58 0.06 -14.52
C HIS A 15 -5.26 -0.03 -13.76
N VAL A 16 -5.24 0.48 -12.54
CA VAL A 16 -4.08 0.48 -11.64
C VAL A 16 -4.47 0.00 -10.26
N GLN A 17 -3.64 -0.88 -9.70
CA GLN A 17 -3.69 -1.31 -8.30
C GLN A 17 -2.28 -1.30 -7.70
N ILE A 18 -2.18 -0.99 -6.42
CA ILE A 18 -0.91 -0.96 -5.67
C ILE A 18 -1.00 -1.94 -4.51
N PHE A 19 -0.03 -2.83 -4.42
CA PHE A 19 0.04 -3.90 -3.43
C PHE A 19 1.29 -3.80 -2.58
N ASP A 20 1.15 -4.25 -1.34
CA ASP A 20 2.25 -4.66 -0.48
C ASP A 20 2.12 -6.18 -0.27
N GLY A 21 2.92 -6.95 -1.00
CA GLY A 21 2.80 -8.40 -1.03
C GLY A 21 1.44 -8.84 -1.55
N LEU A 22 0.62 -9.45 -0.68
CA LEU A 22 -0.76 -9.86 -0.99
C LEU A 22 -1.82 -8.84 -0.56
N TYR A 23 -1.42 -7.81 0.18
CA TYR A 23 -2.32 -6.79 0.69
C TYR A 23 -2.49 -5.67 -0.33
N GLN A 24 -3.74 -5.37 -0.69
CA GLN A 24 -4.05 -4.25 -1.59
C GLN A 24 -4.00 -2.94 -0.79
N VAL A 25 -3.01 -2.10 -1.09
CA VAL A 25 -2.83 -0.80 -0.45
C VAL A 25 -3.75 0.23 -1.09
N LEU A 26 -3.81 0.26 -2.42
CA LEU A 26 -4.70 1.13 -3.18
C LEU A 26 -5.31 0.41 -4.40
N PRO A 27 -6.60 0.66 -4.71
CA PRO A 27 -7.57 1.35 -3.85
C PRO A 27 -7.85 0.55 -2.56
N ALA A 28 -8.31 1.22 -1.49
CA ALA A 28 -8.53 0.57 -0.19
C ALA A 28 -9.64 -0.50 -0.22
N SER A 29 -10.57 -0.40 -1.18
CA SER A 29 -11.60 -1.42 -1.45
C SER A 29 -10.95 -2.61 -2.17
N PRO A 30 -10.85 -3.80 -1.54
CA PRO A 30 -10.17 -4.94 -2.15
C PRO A 30 -10.84 -5.40 -3.44
N GLY A 31 -10.04 -5.67 -4.47
CA GLY A 31 -10.53 -6.11 -5.79
C GLY A 31 -10.91 -4.97 -6.73
N GLU A 32 -11.16 -3.77 -6.21
CA GLU A 32 -11.38 -2.57 -7.04
C GLU A 32 -10.07 -2.06 -7.64
N SER A 33 -10.17 -1.20 -8.66
CA SER A 33 -9.02 -0.60 -9.33
C SER A 33 -9.21 0.90 -9.56
N LEU A 34 -8.11 1.62 -9.69
CA LEU A 34 -8.12 3.02 -10.09
C LEU A 34 -8.12 3.10 -11.62
N ASN A 35 -9.00 3.92 -12.17
CA ASN A 35 -9.06 4.23 -13.59
C ASN A 35 -9.47 5.70 -13.79
N GLY A 36 -9.13 6.26 -14.95
CA GLY A 36 -9.41 7.65 -15.28
C GLY A 36 -9.14 7.97 -16.74
N ASP A 37 -9.38 9.22 -17.12
CA ASP A 37 -9.07 9.76 -18.44
C ASP A 37 -8.80 11.27 -18.34
N SER A 38 -7.62 11.70 -18.80
CA SER A 38 -7.16 13.08 -18.68
C SER A 38 -7.27 13.61 -17.24
N SER A 39 -6.94 12.76 -16.27
CA SER A 39 -7.13 13.04 -14.85
C SER A 39 -5.99 12.49 -14.02
N THR A 40 -5.56 13.26 -13.04
CA THR A 40 -4.59 12.82 -12.05
C THR A 40 -5.32 12.55 -10.73
N LEU A 41 -5.23 11.32 -10.23
CA LEU A 41 -5.75 10.96 -8.91
C LEU A 41 -4.66 11.17 -7.86
N TYR A 42 -4.97 11.93 -6.82
CA TYR A 42 -4.05 12.26 -5.73
C TYR A 42 -4.57 11.74 -4.39
N PHE A 43 -3.71 11.03 -3.67
CA PHE A 43 -3.99 10.47 -2.36
C PHE A 43 -2.92 10.95 -1.37
N ASP A 44 -3.37 11.62 -0.31
CA ASP A 44 -2.49 12.04 0.80
C ASP A 44 -2.44 11.01 1.94
N ASP A 45 -2.71 9.74 1.63
CA ASP A 45 -2.69 8.67 2.61
C ASP A 45 -1.25 8.34 3.03
N LEU A 46 -1.11 8.05 4.33
CA LEU A 46 0.13 7.62 4.96
C LEU A 46 0.11 6.11 5.17
N TYR A 47 0.98 5.40 4.44
CA TYR A 47 1.14 3.95 4.56
C TYR A 47 2.51 3.62 5.19
N PHE A 48 2.49 3.03 6.38
CA PHE A 48 3.72 2.67 7.10
C PHE A 48 4.18 1.26 6.73
N LYS A 49 5.33 1.19 6.08
CA LYS A 49 5.99 -0.08 5.76
C LYS A 49 7.19 -0.30 6.67
N THR A 50 6.99 -1.05 7.75
CA THR A 50 7.98 -1.22 8.83
C THR A 50 8.79 -2.51 8.71
N ARG A 51 8.40 -3.44 7.83
CA ARG A 51 9.03 -4.75 7.66
C ARG A 51 9.41 -5.01 6.21
N ALA A 52 10.51 -5.74 6.04
CA ALA A 52 10.97 -6.22 4.74
C ALA A 52 9.98 -7.26 4.16
N PRO A 53 9.88 -7.38 2.82
CA PRO A 53 10.62 -6.61 1.80
C PRO A 53 10.09 -5.18 1.67
N PHE A 54 10.97 -4.18 1.48
CA PHE A 54 10.60 -2.75 1.32
C PHE A 54 10.13 -2.42 -0.11
N GLU A 55 9.23 -3.24 -0.64
CA GLU A 55 8.76 -3.17 -2.02
C GLU A 55 7.25 -2.93 -2.10
N LEU A 56 6.84 -2.22 -3.14
CA LEU A 56 5.44 -2.09 -3.54
C LEU A 56 5.29 -2.67 -4.95
N THR A 57 4.24 -3.45 -5.18
CA THR A 57 3.93 -4.02 -6.48
C THR A 57 2.80 -3.24 -7.12
N ILE A 58 3.07 -2.62 -8.26
CA ILE A 58 2.05 -1.96 -9.06
C ILE A 58 1.56 -2.97 -10.10
N ARG A 59 0.26 -3.24 -10.09
CA ARG A 59 -0.40 -4.08 -11.09
C ARG A 59 -1.23 -3.19 -11.99
N THR A 60 -0.98 -3.31 -13.29
CA THR A 60 -1.74 -2.58 -14.31
C THR A 60 -2.24 -3.54 -15.37
N TRP A 61 -3.41 -3.23 -15.90
CA TRP A 61 -3.94 -3.90 -17.08
C TRP A 61 -4.78 -2.92 -17.87
N ASN A 62 -4.88 -3.21 -19.16
CA ASN A 62 -5.65 -2.44 -20.10
C ASN A 62 -6.77 -3.33 -20.67
N ASN A 63 -7.98 -2.81 -20.72
CA ASN A 63 -9.14 -3.45 -21.32
C ASN A 63 -9.40 -2.99 -22.78
N ASP A 64 -8.53 -2.15 -23.33
CA ASP A 64 -8.54 -1.75 -24.74
C ASP A 64 -7.83 -2.79 -25.61
N ASP A 65 -8.43 -3.14 -26.75
CA ASP A 65 -7.93 -4.12 -27.72
C ASP A 65 -7.10 -3.49 -28.85
N LEU A 66 -7.15 -2.15 -28.99
CA LEU A 66 -6.62 -1.41 -30.13
C LEU A 66 -5.43 -0.54 -29.75
N TRP A 67 -5.48 0.10 -28.58
CA TRP A 67 -4.50 1.11 -28.17
C TRP A 67 -3.84 0.76 -26.84
N GLU A 68 -2.51 0.88 -26.80
CA GLU A 68 -1.75 0.76 -25.57
C GLU A 68 -1.88 2.06 -24.75
N HIS A 69 -2.27 1.90 -23.49
CA HIS A 69 -2.35 3.01 -22.54
C HIS A 69 -1.13 3.03 -21.63
N THR A 70 -0.72 4.23 -21.23
CA THR A 70 0.38 4.44 -20.28
C THR A 70 -0.13 5.20 -19.07
N THR A 71 0.47 4.97 -17.92
CA THR A 71 0.18 5.71 -16.67
C THR A 71 1.48 6.03 -15.97
N GLN A 72 1.48 7.14 -15.21
CA GLN A 72 2.57 7.48 -14.33
C GLN A 72 2.12 7.39 -12.88
N VAL A 73 2.75 6.50 -12.12
CA VAL A 73 2.55 6.38 -10.67
C VAL A 73 3.71 7.07 -9.95
N ARG A 74 3.42 8.06 -9.12
CA ARG A 74 4.39 8.77 -8.27
C ARG A 74 4.11 8.43 -6.81
N ILE A 75 5.15 7.99 -6.10
CA ILE A 75 5.07 7.61 -4.69
C ILE A 75 6.06 8.47 -3.92
N GLY A 76 5.55 9.28 -2.99
CA GLY A 76 6.37 10.03 -2.05
C GLY A 76 6.75 9.15 -0.87
N VAL A 77 8.04 8.85 -0.72
CA VAL A 77 8.57 8.07 0.41
C VAL A 77 9.22 9.02 1.40
N ALA A 78 8.86 8.91 2.67
CA ALA A 78 9.53 9.58 3.78
C ALA A 78 10.37 8.54 4.54
N VAL A 79 11.69 8.68 4.51
CA VAL A 79 12.61 7.75 5.18
C VAL A 79 13.17 8.37 6.45
N THR A 80 13.39 9.68 6.43
CA THR A 80 13.98 10.40 7.55
C THR A 80 12.92 10.91 8.53
N ARG A 81 13.33 11.05 9.78
CA ARG A 81 12.50 11.65 10.85
C ARG A 81 11.98 13.04 10.47
N ALA A 82 12.81 13.84 9.79
CA ALA A 82 12.43 15.19 9.37
C ALA A 82 11.34 15.18 8.28
N GLU A 83 11.35 14.19 7.39
CA GLU A 83 10.32 14.01 6.36
C GLU A 83 9.02 13.47 6.97
N MET A 84 9.10 12.47 7.85
CA MET A 84 7.92 11.90 8.53
C MET A 84 7.19 12.93 9.39
N SER A 85 7.93 13.84 10.05
CA SER A 85 7.37 14.93 10.85
C SER A 85 6.42 15.85 10.08
N ARG A 86 6.57 15.95 8.75
CA ARG A 86 5.67 16.75 7.89
C ARG A 86 4.27 16.13 7.80
N TYR A 87 4.18 14.81 7.92
CA TYR A 87 2.94 14.05 7.73
C TYR A 87 2.29 13.62 9.05
N ILE A 88 3.01 13.69 10.18
CA ILE A 88 2.49 13.38 11.51
C ILE A 88 2.59 14.64 12.38
N PRO A 89 1.62 15.58 12.28
CA PRO A 89 1.61 16.76 13.15
C PRO A 89 1.21 16.33 14.58
N ALA A 90 2.20 16.22 15.45
CA ALA A 90 2.08 16.31 16.91
C ALA A 90 1.20 15.28 17.66
N MET A 91 0.97 14.06 17.15
CA MET A 91 0.79 12.95 18.10
C MET A 91 2.14 12.71 18.76
N ALA A 92 2.21 12.79 20.10
CA ALA A 92 3.44 12.64 20.84
C ALA A 92 4.14 11.37 20.33
N TYR A 93 5.36 11.53 19.82
CA TYR A 93 6.12 10.45 19.19
C TYR A 93 6.26 9.23 20.13
N GLU A 94 6.19 9.48 21.45
CA GLU A 94 6.10 8.49 22.52
C GLU A 94 4.84 7.62 22.44
N ASP A 95 3.68 8.20 22.14
CA ASP A 95 2.42 7.46 21.96
C ASP A 95 2.44 6.67 20.65
N PHE A 96 3.10 7.20 19.61
CA PHE A 96 3.30 6.48 18.35
C PHE A 96 4.28 5.31 18.50
N GLU A 97 5.40 5.48 19.18
CA GLU A 97 6.35 4.41 19.49
C GLU A 97 5.69 3.30 20.33
N LYS A 98 4.88 3.67 21.31
CA LYS A 98 4.07 2.72 22.09
C LYS A 98 3.08 1.95 21.22
N LEU A 99 2.29 2.64 20.40
CA LEU A 99 1.35 2.01 19.47
C LEU A 99 2.06 1.06 18.49
N LEU A 100 3.23 1.46 17.98
CA LEU A 100 4.01 0.63 17.07
C LEU A 100 4.53 -0.63 17.77
N ALA A 101 5.06 -0.48 18.99
CA ALA A 101 5.52 -1.59 19.81
C ALA A 101 4.39 -2.54 20.21
N GLU A 102 3.22 -2.01 20.57
CA GLU A 102 2.00 -2.78 20.88
C GLU A 102 1.52 -3.55 19.65
N THR A 103 1.49 -2.92 18.48
CA THR A 103 1.08 -3.57 17.23
C THR A 103 2.05 -4.69 16.83
N ILE A 104 3.36 -4.46 16.99
CA ILE A 104 4.41 -5.44 16.71
C ILE A 104 4.27 -6.66 17.62
N SER A 105 4.13 -6.43 18.94
CA SER A 105 4.03 -7.51 19.94
C SER A 105 2.72 -8.31 19.80
N ALA A 106 1.60 -7.64 19.53
CA ALA A 106 0.33 -8.30 19.27
C ALA A 106 0.41 -9.22 18.04
N GLN A 107 1.08 -8.77 16.97
CA GLN A 107 1.27 -9.57 15.77
C GLN A 107 2.25 -10.74 15.96
N GLU A 108 3.29 -10.58 16.78
CA GLU A 108 4.22 -11.65 17.11
C GLU A 108 3.54 -12.77 17.89
N ALA A 109 2.71 -12.43 18.89
CA ALA A 109 1.93 -13.41 19.64
C ALA A 109 0.95 -14.19 18.74
N VAL A 110 0.29 -13.52 17.80
CA VAL A 110 -0.59 -14.16 16.81
C VAL A 110 0.21 -15.11 15.91
N LYS A 111 1.38 -14.68 15.43
CA LYS A 111 2.25 -15.51 14.58
C LYS A 111 2.74 -16.75 15.32
N GLU A 112 3.17 -16.62 16.57
CA GLU A 112 3.61 -17.75 17.40
C GLU A 112 2.48 -18.76 17.63
N ALA A 113 1.28 -18.28 17.98
CA ALA A 113 0.11 -19.14 18.15
C ALA A 113 -0.22 -19.90 16.85
N GLN A 114 -0.08 -19.24 15.70
CA GLN A 114 -0.36 -19.84 14.40
C GLN A 114 0.70 -20.87 13.98
N ILE A 115 1.98 -20.60 14.26
CA ILE A 115 3.06 -21.57 14.05
C ILE A 115 2.85 -22.81 14.91
N GLN A 116 2.47 -22.64 16.19
CA GLN A 116 2.21 -23.76 17.10
C GLN A 116 0.98 -24.57 16.67
N ALA A 117 -0.08 -23.92 16.20
CA ALA A 117 -1.26 -24.59 15.65
C ALA A 117 -0.92 -25.42 14.40
N ILE A 118 -0.08 -24.89 13.51
CA ILE A 118 0.39 -25.60 12.31
C ILE A 118 1.27 -26.80 12.69
N LEU A 119 2.21 -26.63 13.64
CA LEU A 119 3.07 -27.71 14.11
C LEU A 119 2.27 -28.84 14.78
N LYS A 120 1.22 -28.50 15.54
CA LYS A 120 0.35 -29.48 16.20
C LYS A 120 -0.56 -30.21 15.21
N GLY A 121 -1.00 -29.55 14.14
CA GLY A 121 -1.77 -30.19 13.07
C GLY A 121 -0.93 -31.07 12.13
N LEU A 122 0.40 -30.98 12.20
CA LEU A 122 1.32 -31.83 11.43
C LEU A 122 1.75 -33.11 12.18
N THR A 123 1.47 -33.18 13.48
CA THR A 123 1.83 -34.30 14.36
C THR A 123 0.63 -35.22 14.71
N GLU A 124 -0.53 -34.97 14.11
CA GLU A 124 -1.71 -35.86 14.05
C GLU A 124 -1.84 -36.46 12.64
#